data_AF-A0A939GNZ3-F1
#
_entry.id   AF-A0A939GNZ3-F1
#
_cell.length_a   1.000
_cell.length_b   1.000
_cell.length_c   1.000
_cell.angle_alpha   90.00
_cell.angle_beta   90.00
_cell.angle_gamma   90.00
#
_symmetry.space_group_name_H-M   'P 1'
#
loop_
_entity.id
_entity.type
_entity.pdbx_description
1 polymer ?
#
loop_
_entity_poly.entity_id
_entity_poly.type
_entity_poly.pdbx_seq_one_letter_code
_entity_poly.pdbx_strand_id
1 'polypeptide(L)'
;MSLDEEIAVYRFGQGVYPVEVVLEHAAGLGEHERWWWLRTFYELIAQQKPVAEDSDQAMVSSGLDPADPAYNTFKEDLTAGLSRISAGEDNQTIKLLLHVFKRAYQRQLALNKDNSSSWRYADLSQDETVQNLLAKHRLLAEEIYADPSFRSEFTTLAKLWHNRRSQGPVGVPSGSRRQTNAAYVSYDDLITESANYFTNKNLYAESLLHKALRKGVAVRYKLDKRESLRLLTDVLERYMNETYGTNPLP
;
A
#
# COMPACT_ATOMS: atom_id res chain seq x y z
N MET A 1 2.33 -0.27 -3.42
CA MET A 1 3.77 -0.38 -3.17
C MET A 1 4.33 -1.50 -4.04
N SER A 2 5.25 -1.19 -4.93
CA SER A 2 5.95 -2.14 -5.79
C SER A 2 6.92 -3.01 -4.97
N LEU A 3 7.48 -4.05 -5.60
CA LEU A 3 8.50 -4.88 -4.94
C LEU A 3 9.78 -4.07 -4.67
N ASP A 4 10.19 -3.20 -5.57
CA ASP A 4 11.38 -2.33 -5.41
C ASP A 4 11.24 -1.40 -4.18
N GLU A 5 10.08 -0.75 -4.05
CA GLU A 5 9.79 0.11 -2.89
C GLU A 5 9.80 -0.68 -1.58
N GLU A 6 9.24 -1.88 -1.58
CA GLU A 6 9.22 -2.72 -0.39
C GLU A 6 10.64 -3.20 -0.03
N ILE A 7 11.46 -3.57 -1.02
CA ILE A 7 12.87 -3.90 -0.82
C ILE A 7 13.62 -2.70 -0.23
N ALA A 8 13.37 -1.47 -0.71
CA ALA A 8 14.00 -0.26 -0.16
C ALA A 8 13.64 -0.06 1.33
N VAL A 9 12.37 -0.27 1.71
CA VAL A 9 11.92 -0.23 3.10
C VAL A 9 12.62 -1.31 3.96
N TYR A 10 12.73 -2.55 3.47
CA TYR A 10 13.45 -3.61 4.18
C TYR A 10 14.96 -3.36 4.26
N ARG A 11 15.59 -2.81 3.21
CA ARG A 11 17.00 -2.37 3.22
C ARG A 11 17.24 -1.31 4.29
N PHE A 12 16.34 -0.35 4.44
CA PHE A 12 16.38 0.60 5.56
C PHE A 12 16.24 -0.11 6.92
N GLY A 13 15.32 -1.06 7.04
CA GLY A 13 15.15 -1.90 8.24
C GLY A 13 16.42 -2.66 8.64
N GLN A 14 17.15 -3.19 7.66
CA GLN A 14 18.44 -3.85 7.84
C GLN A 14 19.60 -2.89 8.12
N GLY A 15 19.38 -1.58 7.96
CA GLY A 15 20.43 -0.57 8.10
C GLY A 15 21.32 -0.42 6.86
N VAL A 16 20.91 -0.97 5.71
CA VAL A 16 21.60 -0.82 4.42
C VAL A 16 21.34 0.55 3.82
N TYR A 17 20.08 1.01 3.85
CA TYR A 17 19.70 2.34 3.38
C TYR A 17 19.50 3.32 4.54
N PRO A 18 19.89 4.59 4.36
CA PRO A 18 19.56 5.65 5.31
C PRO A 18 18.06 6.01 5.19
N VAL A 19 17.51 6.67 6.21
CA VAL A 19 16.06 6.96 6.27
C VAL A 19 15.65 7.94 5.16
N GLU A 20 16.57 8.81 4.78
CA GLU A 20 16.43 9.86 3.77
C GLU A 20 16.04 9.26 2.41
N VAL A 21 16.60 8.12 2.02
CA VAL A 21 16.26 7.46 0.74
C VAL A 21 14.77 7.11 0.65
N VAL A 22 14.19 6.63 1.74
CA VAL A 22 12.76 6.25 1.76
C VAL A 22 11.86 7.50 1.88
N LEU A 23 12.31 8.52 2.61
CA LEU A 23 11.59 9.79 2.74
C LEU A 23 11.57 10.59 1.44
N GLU A 24 12.68 10.66 0.71
CA GLU A 24 12.78 11.31 -0.59
C GLU A 24 11.83 10.66 -1.60
N HIS A 25 11.79 9.33 -1.62
CA HIS A 25 10.83 8.59 -2.43
C HIS A 25 9.39 8.97 -2.08
N ALA A 26 9.01 8.88 -0.79
CA ALA A 26 7.66 9.22 -0.34
C ALA A 26 7.27 10.69 -0.58
N ALA A 27 8.24 11.60 -0.57
CA ALA A 27 8.04 13.02 -0.87
C ALA A 27 7.86 13.30 -2.37
N GLY A 28 8.40 12.46 -3.24
CA GLY A 28 8.25 12.56 -4.69
C GLY A 28 6.90 12.05 -5.22
N LEU A 29 6.14 11.30 -4.41
CA LEU A 29 4.83 10.76 -4.76
C LEU A 29 3.75 11.84 -4.79
N GLY A 30 2.81 11.74 -5.74
CA GLY A 30 1.58 12.51 -5.75
C GLY A 30 0.71 12.24 -4.51
N GLU A 31 -0.26 13.12 -4.22
CA GLU A 31 -1.10 13.00 -3.01
C GLU A 31 -1.81 11.62 -2.93
N HIS A 32 -2.37 11.17 -4.05
CA HIS A 32 -3.09 9.90 -4.13
C HIS A 32 -2.16 8.70 -3.95
N GLU A 33 -0.99 8.73 -4.59
CA GLU A 33 0.06 7.71 -4.45
C GLU A 33 0.57 7.63 -3.03
N ARG A 34 0.91 8.77 -2.44
CA ARG A 34 1.41 8.87 -1.08
C ARG A 34 0.41 8.27 -0.11
N TRP A 35 -0.88 8.52 -0.30
CA TRP A 35 -1.93 7.87 0.49
C TRP A 35 -1.94 6.34 0.35
N TRP A 36 -1.85 5.82 -0.87
CA TRP A 36 -1.79 4.36 -1.12
C TRP A 36 -0.50 3.73 -0.58
N TRP A 37 0.62 4.41 -0.75
CA TRP A 37 1.93 4.01 -0.27
C TRP A 37 1.90 3.93 1.26
N LEU A 38 1.41 4.97 1.94
CA LEU A 38 1.27 5.01 3.40
C LEU A 38 0.37 3.89 3.90
N ARG A 39 -0.80 3.71 3.29
CA ARG A 39 -1.70 2.59 3.62
C ARG A 39 -1.00 1.23 3.54
N THR A 40 -0.23 1.02 2.47
CA THR A 40 0.50 -0.24 2.26
C THR A 40 1.69 -0.38 3.23
N PHE A 41 2.31 0.73 3.60
CA PHE A 41 3.39 0.78 4.57
C PHE A 41 2.90 0.46 5.99
N TYR A 42 1.69 0.89 6.35
CA TYR A 42 1.06 0.50 7.61
C TYR A 42 0.82 -1.00 7.71
N GLU A 43 0.39 -1.62 6.62
CA GLU A 43 0.27 -3.08 6.59
C GLU A 43 1.64 -3.76 6.78
N LEU A 44 2.75 -3.16 6.35
CA LEU A 44 4.10 -3.66 6.64
C LEU A 44 4.45 -3.57 8.12
N ILE A 45 4.18 -2.41 8.74
CA ILE A 45 4.41 -2.19 10.17
C ILE A 45 3.59 -3.21 10.98
N ALA A 46 2.29 -3.32 10.72
CA ALA A 46 1.42 -4.25 11.43
C ALA A 46 1.89 -5.72 11.30
N GLN A 47 2.44 -6.10 10.14
CA GLN A 47 3.01 -7.45 9.94
C GLN A 47 4.23 -7.73 10.81
N GLN A 48 4.99 -6.71 11.20
CA GLN A 48 6.12 -6.87 12.14
C GLN A 48 5.67 -7.08 13.59
N LYS A 49 4.37 -6.87 13.87
CA LYS A 49 3.77 -6.95 15.20
C LYS A 49 4.55 -6.08 16.21
N PRO A 50 4.60 -4.76 15.99
CA PRO A 50 5.29 -3.84 16.88
C PRO A 50 4.74 -3.96 18.30
N VAL A 51 5.62 -3.82 19.28
CA VAL A 51 5.29 -3.71 20.71
C VAL A 51 5.51 -2.28 21.20
N ALA A 52 5.08 -1.97 22.43
CA ALA A 52 5.22 -0.62 22.99
C ALA A 52 6.69 -0.17 23.00
N GLU A 53 7.61 -1.07 23.36
CA GLU A 53 9.04 -0.80 23.42
C GLU A 53 9.62 -0.43 22.05
N ASP A 54 9.10 -1.02 20.95
CA ASP A 54 9.53 -0.67 19.59
C ASP A 54 9.19 0.79 19.29
N SER A 55 8.04 1.27 19.78
CA SER A 55 7.55 2.63 19.57
C SER A 55 8.32 3.64 20.41
N ASP A 56 8.56 3.35 21.70
CA ASP A 56 9.36 4.20 22.58
C ASP A 56 10.78 4.40 22.03
N GLN A 57 11.42 3.33 21.57
CA GLN A 57 12.75 3.42 20.96
C GLN A 57 12.72 4.15 19.63
N ALA A 58 11.67 3.95 18.82
CA ALA A 58 11.50 4.65 17.56
C ALA A 58 11.36 6.16 17.76
N MET A 59 10.60 6.59 18.77
CA MET A 59 10.45 7.99 19.12
C MET A 59 11.80 8.64 19.44
N VAL A 60 12.62 8.01 20.29
CA VAL A 60 13.98 8.50 20.59
C VAL A 60 14.84 8.53 19.32
N SER A 61 14.75 7.50 18.48
CA SER A 61 15.59 7.37 17.27
C SER A 61 15.18 8.30 16.14
N SER A 62 13.91 8.71 16.10
CA SER A 62 13.35 9.60 15.07
C SER A 62 13.85 11.03 15.21
N GLY A 63 14.30 11.42 16.42
CA GLY A 63 14.68 12.79 16.74
C GLY A 63 13.52 13.77 16.72
N LEU A 64 12.27 13.27 16.79
CA LEU A 64 11.09 14.13 16.90
C LEU A 64 11.01 14.77 18.28
N ASP A 65 10.52 16.01 18.29
CA ASP A 65 10.20 16.71 19.53
C ASP A 65 9.03 15.98 20.22
N PRO A 66 9.08 15.70 21.53
CA PRO A 66 7.93 15.19 22.28
C PRO A 66 6.66 16.08 22.18
N ALA A 67 6.83 17.36 21.83
CA ALA A 67 5.72 18.27 21.54
C ALA A 67 5.07 18.05 20.16
N ASP A 68 5.67 17.24 19.28
CA ASP A 68 5.16 16.95 17.95
C ASP A 68 3.80 16.22 18.01
N PRO A 69 2.77 16.65 17.24
CA PRO A 69 1.49 15.97 17.19
C PRO A 69 1.58 14.49 16.78
N ALA A 70 2.52 14.15 15.88
CA ALA A 70 2.76 12.76 15.47
C ALA A 70 3.23 11.93 16.67
N TYR A 71 4.16 12.46 17.46
CA TYR A 71 4.63 11.81 18.68
C TYR A 71 3.47 11.44 19.61
N ASN A 72 2.58 12.39 19.88
CA ASN A 72 1.44 12.17 20.78
C ASN A 72 0.41 11.19 20.21
N THR A 73 0.20 11.21 18.89
CA THR A 73 -0.78 10.35 18.21
C THR A 73 -0.41 8.86 18.31
N PHE A 74 0.88 8.52 18.24
CA PHE A 74 1.33 7.12 18.26
C PHE A 74 1.78 6.62 19.64
N LYS A 75 1.88 7.50 20.64
CA LYS A 75 2.28 7.15 22.00
C LYS A 75 1.26 6.28 22.73
N GLU A 76 -0.02 6.60 22.57
CA GLU A 76 -1.08 5.96 23.35
C GLU A 76 -1.50 4.62 22.75
N ASP A 77 -1.57 4.54 21.42
CA ASP A 77 -1.91 3.32 20.71
C ASP A 77 -1.45 3.45 19.26
N LEU A 78 -0.39 2.72 18.90
CA LEU A 78 0.11 2.69 17.54
C LEU A 78 -1.00 2.28 16.56
N THR A 79 -1.76 1.24 16.88
CA THR A 79 -2.87 0.71 16.07
C THR A 79 -4.01 1.71 15.89
N ALA A 80 -4.38 2.47 16.93
CA ALA A 80 -5.36 3.56 16.79
C ALA A 80 -4.78 4.73 15.99
N GLY A 81 -3.50 5.07 16.20
CA GLY A 81 -2.78 6.05 15.41
C GLY A 81 -2.85 5.70 13.92
N LEU A 82 -2.57 4.44 13.57
CA LEU A 82 -2.64 3.89 12.20
C LEU A 82 -4.00 4.14 11.52
N SER A 83 -5.09 4.14 12.28
CA SER A 83 -6.45 4.38 11.76
C SER A 83 -6.82 5.86 11.58
N ARG A 84 -6.06 6.77 12.19
CA ARG A 84 -6.31 8.22 12.19
C ARG A 84 -5.57 8.98 11.09
N ILE A 85 -4.70 8.28 10.37
CA ILE A 85 -3.89 8.87 9.30
C ILE A 85 -4.76 9.24 8.10
N SER A 86 -4.64 10.50 7.70
CA SER A 86 -5.32 11.07 6.52
C SER A 86 -4.36 11.25 5.34
N ALA A 87 -4.90 11.46 4.13
CA ALA A 87 -4.10 11.91 3.01
C ALA A 87 -3.45 13.26 3.38
N GLY A 88 -2.12 13.34 3.37
CA GLY A 88 -1.39 14.55 3.73
C GLY A 88 -0.55 14.48 5.02
N GLU A 89 -0.34 13.30 5.61
CA GLU A 89 0.66 13.12 6.69
C GLU A 89 2.00 13.76 6.29
N ASP A 90 2.57 14.53 7.21
CA ASP A 90 3.85 15.19 6.97
C ASP A 90 5.01 14.18 6.97
N ASN A 91 6.20 14.64 6.54
CA ASN A 91 7.38 13.77 6.52
C ASN A 91 7.82 13.32 7.91
N GLN A 92 7.40 14.00 8.98
CA GLN A 92 7.77 13.65 10.36
C GLN A 92 6.99 12.41 10.82
N THR A 93 5.70 12.32 10.52
CA THR A 93 4.94 11.10 10.76
C THR A 93 5.55 9.93 9.99
N ILE A 94 5.85 10.10 8.69
CA ILE A 94 6.47 9.03 7.88
C ILE A 94 7.80 8.59 8.50
N LYS A 95 8.62 9.54 8.95
CA LYS A 95 9.89 9.27 9.61
C LYS A 95 9.71 8.46 10.88
N LEU A 96 8.78 8.85 11.76
CA LEU A 96 8.48 8.10 12.98
C LEU A 96 8.09 6.65 12.66
N LEU A 97 7.19 6.48 11.69
CA LEU A 97 6.70 5.17 11.27
C LEU A 97 7.80 4.29 10.66
N LEU A 98 8.72 4.88 9.92
CA LEU A 98 9.94 4.21 9.47
C LEU A 98 10.75 3.72 10.67
N HIS A 99 10.97 4.54 11.69
CA HIS A 99 11.68 4.09 12.87
C HIS A 99 10.93 2.99 13.64
N VAL A 100 9.60 3.06 13.74
CA VAL A 100 8.77 1.98 14.34
C VAL A 100 8.93 0.70 13.54
N PHE A 101 8.79 0.77 12.21
CA PHE A 101 9.02 -0.35 11.31
C PHE A 101 10.40 -0.97 11.55
N LYS A 102 11.45 -0.15 11.57
CA LYS A 102 12.84 -0.60 11.72
C LYS A 102 13.03 -1.36 13.04
N ARG A 103 12.53 -0.84 14.15
CA ARG A 103 12.66 -1.49 15.47
C ARG A 103 11.94 -2.83 15.49
N ALA A 104 10.67 -2.84 15.10
CA ALA A 104 9.88 -4.06 15.06
C ALA A 104 10.47 -5.10 14.09
N TYR A 105 10.92 -4.67 12.90
CA TYR A 105 11.56 -5.54 11.91
C TYR A 105 12.88 -6.12 12.41
N GLN A 106 13.76 -5.32 13.03
CA GLN A 106 15.05 -5.82 13.53
C GLN A 106 14.85 -6.90 14.60
N ARG A 107 13.85 -6.75 15.47
CA ARG A 107 13.45 -7.80 16.41
C ARG A 107 12.98 -9.06 15.69
N GLN A 108 12.12 -8.93 14.68
CA GLN A 108 11.67 -10.09 13.89
C GLN A 108 12.83 -10.73 13.10
N LEU A 109 13.74 -9.95 12.55
CA LEU A 109 14.92 -10.42 11.83
C LEU A 109 15.80 -11.27 12.74
N ALA A 110 16.08 -10.79 13.96
CA ALA A 110 16.87 -11.55 14.94
C ALA A 110 16.26 -12.92 15.29
N LEU A 111 14.92 -13.02 15.28
CA LEU A 111 14.21 -14.28 15.56
C LEU A 111 14.14 -15.23 14.35
N ASN A 112 14.15 -14.69 13.14
CA ASN A 112 13.81 -15.45 11.92
C ASN A 112 14.99 -15.65 10.95
N LYS A 113 16.14 -15.00 11.16
CA LYS A 113 17.27 -14.96 10.22
C LYS A 113 17.71 -16.34 9.73
N ASP A 114 17.77 -17.32 10.63
CA ASP A 114 18.32 -18.64 10.30
C ASP A 114 17.24 -19.67 9.88
N ASN A 115 15.96 -19.33 10.05
CA ASN A 115 14.85 -20.30 9.95
C ASN A 115 13.75 -19.89 8.96
N SER A 116 13.88 -18.75 8.29
CA SER A 116 12.85 -18.27 7.38
C SER A 116 13.21 -18.48 5.92
N SER A 117 12.28 -19.09 5.17
CA SER A 117 12.31 -19.11 3.71
C SER A 117 11.84 -17.78 3.09
N SER A 118 11.42 -16.80 3.89
CA SER A 118 10.97 -15.51 3.39
C SER A 118 12.15 -14.63 3.01
N TRP A 119 12.13 -14.13 1.77
CA TRP A 119 13.13 -13.18 1.25
C TRP A 119 13.27 -11.91 2.10
N ARG A 120 12.22 -11.55 2.87
CA ARG A 120 12.21 -10.38 3.76
C ARG A 120 13.26 -10.45 4.86
N TYR A 121 13.73 -11.65 5.20
CA TYR A 121 14.80 -11.87 6.19
C TYR A 121 16.13 -12.28 5.54
N ALA A 122 16.18 -12.37 4.21
CA ALA A 122 17.43 -12.58 3.49
C ALA A 122 18.33 -11.34 3.59
N ASP A 123 19.63 -11.50 3.37
CA ASP A 123 20.56 -10.37 3.36
C ASP A 123 20.38 -9.53 2.09
N LEU A 124 19.75 -8.34 2.25
CA LEU A 124 19.49 -7.41 1.16
C LEU A 124 20.64 -6.40 0.95
N SER A 125 21.73 -6.50 1.72
CA SER A 125 22.95 -5.73 1.46
C SER A 125 23.66 -6.17 0.19
N GLN A 126 23.44 -7.41 -0.23
CA GLN A 126 24.01 -7.97 -1.46
C GLN A 126 23.12 -7.62 -2.65
N ASP A 127 23.66 -6.88 -3.61
CA ASP A 127 22.91 -6.50 -4.82
C ASP A 127 22.50 -7.72 -5.64
N GLU A 128 23.32 -8.78 -5.67
CA GLU A 128 22.96 -10.03 -6.33
C GLU A 128 21.67 -10.65 -5.78
N THR A 129 21.48 -10.64 -4.45
CA THR A 129 20.24 -11.13 -3.81
C THR A 129 19.03 -10.33 -4.30
N VAL A 130 19.16 -9.00 -4.34
CA VAL A 130 18.09 -8.11 -4.78
C VAL A 130 17.78 -8.28 -6.26
N GLN A 131 18.80 -8.34 -7.12
CA GLN A 131 18.59 -8.57 -8.55
C GLN A 131 17.94 -9.93 -8.82
N ASN A 132 18.34 -10.98 -8.09
CA ASN A 132 17.72 -12.29 -8.20
C ASN A 132 16.24 -12.28 -7.77
N LEU A 133 15.90 -11.54 -6.72
CA LEU A 133 14.51 -11.38 -6.26
C LEU A 133 13.66 -10.65 -7.31
N LEU A 134 14.16 -9.55 -7.86
CA LEU A 134 13.49 -8.78 -8.91
C LEU A 134 13.35 -9.57 -10.20
N ALA A 135 14.39 -10.31 -10.60
CA ALA A 135 14.35 -11.16 -11.79
C ALA A 135 13.30 -12.28 -11.65
N LYS A 136 13.25 -12.95 -10.50
CA LYS A 136 12.20 -13.97 -10.22
C LYS A 136 10.80 -13.38 -10.28
N HIS A 137 10.61 -12.20 -9.69
CA HIS A 137 9.32 -11.50 -9.72
C HIS A 137 8.91 -11.13 -11.15
N ARG A 138 9.83 -10.58 -11.96
CA ARG A 138 9.57 -10.26 -13.38
C ARG A 138 9.21 -11.51 -14.18
N LEU A 139 9.96 -12.60 -14.03
CA LEU A 139 9.67 -13.85 -14.74
C LEU A 139 8.28 -14.39 -14.39
N LEU A 140 7.89 -14.34 -13.11
CA LEU A 140 6.54 -14.74 -12.69
C LEU A 140 5.46 -13.81 -13.24
N ALA A 141 5.71 -12.50 -13.29
CA ALA A 141 4.77 -11.56 -13.89
C ALA A 141 4.57 -11.84 -15.39
N GLU A 142 5.65 -12.13 -16.13
CA GLU A 142 5.57 -12.55 -17.54
C GLU A 142 4.78 -13.85 -17.70
N GLU A 143 5.03 -14.83 -16.84
CA GLU A 143 4.32 -16.12 -16.87
C GLU A 143 2.82 -15.94 -16.61
N ILE A 144 2.44 -15.16 -15.60
CA ILE A 144 1.03 -14.86 -15.28
C ILE A 144 0.37 -14.09 -16.43
N TYR A 145 1.07 -13.10 -17.00
CA TYR A 145 0.57 -12.31 -18.11
C TYR A 145 0.31 -13.17 -19.36
N ALA A 146 1.21 -14.13 -19.64
CA ALA A 146 1.11 -15.05 -20.77
C ALA A 146 0.11 -16.20 -20.56
N ASP A 147 -0.36 -16.44 -19.33
CA ASP A 147 -1.28 -17.54 -19.04
C ASP A 147 -2.68 -17.27 -19.64
N PRO A 148 -3.13 -18.07 -20.63
CA PRO A 148 -4.43 -17.87 -21.25
C PRO A 148 -5.60 -18.06 -20.28
N SER A 149 -5.39 -18.75 -19.15
CA SER A 149 -6.42 -19.07 -18.16
C SER A 149 -6.90 -17.84 -17.38
N PHE A 150 -6.16 -16.73 -17.38
CA PHE A 150 -6.53 -15.49 -16.68
C PHE A 150 -6.75 -14.29 -17.60
N ARG A 151 -6.52 -14.47 -18.91
CA ARG A 151 -6.49 -13.37 -19.88
C ARG A 151 -7.80 -12.58 -19.91
N SER A 152 -8.94 -13.28 -19.84
CA SER A 152 -10.27 -12.65 -19.91
C SER A 152 -10.56 -11.81 -18.66
N GLU A 153 -10.10 -12.28 -17.50
CA GLU A 153 -10.25 -11.67 -16.20
C GLU A 153 -9.39 -10.41 -16.11
N PHE A 154 -8.12 -10.48 -16.51
CA PHE A 154 -7.24 -9.30 -16.57
C PHE A 154 -7.76 -8.25 -17.55
N THR A 155 -8.23 -8.65 -18.72
CA THR A 155 -8.81 -7.72 -19.71
C THR A 155 -10.06 -7.03 -19.16
N THR A 156 -10.94 -7.79 -18.50
CA THR A 156 -12.17 -7.26 -17.88
C THR A 156 -11.84 -6.31 -16.73
N LEU A 157 -10.86 -6.68 -15.89
CA LEU A 157 -10.45 -5.86 -14.76
C LEU A 157 -9.79 -4.55 -15.23
N ALA A 158 -8.94 -4.60 -16.25
CA ALA A 158 -8.36 -3.42 -16.89
C ALA A 158 -9.45 -2.49 -17.42
N LYS A 159 -10.47 -3.02 -18.11
CA LYS A 159 -11.61 -2.23 -18.58
C LYS A 159 -12.37 -1.56 -17.44
N LEU A 160 -12.64 -2.28 -16.35
CA LEU A 160 -13.32 -1.71 -15.17
C LEU A 160 -12.47 -0.60 -14.53
N TRP A 161 -11.16 -0.80 -14.41
CA TRP A 161 -10.23 0.21 -13.91
C TRP A 161 -10.18 1.46 -14.78
N HIS A 162 -10.06 1.29 -16.09
CA HIS A 162 -10.06 2.41 -17.04
C HIS A 162 -11.37 3.20 -16.94
N ASN A 163 -12.51 2.53 -16.97
CA ASN A 163 -13.82 3.18 -16.83
C ASN A 163 -13.93 3.98 -15.54
N ARG A 164 -13.43 3.45 -14.42
CA ARG A 164 -13.41 4.16 -13.15
C ARG A 164 -12.52 5.41 -13.20
N ARG A 165 -11.33 5.33 -13.81
CA ARG A 165 -10.44 6.48 -13.97
C ARG A 165 -11.05 7.56 -14.87
N SER A 166 -11.68 7.15 -15.97
CA SER A 166 -12.32 8.06 -16.92
C SER A 166 -13.56 8.77 -16.38
N GLN A 167 -14.20 8.19 -15.36
CA GLN A 167 -15.38 8.80 -14.70
C GLN A 167 -14.99 9.89 -13.68
N GLY A 168 -13.69 10.15 -13.45
CA GLY A 168 -13.22 11.06 -12.40
C GLY A 168 -13.53 10.52 -11.00
N PRO A 169 -13.10 11.19 -9.92
CA PRO A 169 -13.69 10.93 -8.61
C PRO A 169 -15.19 11.11 -8.77
N VAL A 170 -15.99 10.09 -8.44
CA VAL A 170 -17.44 10.22 -8.34
C VAL A 170 -17.67 11.48 -7.52
N GLY A 171 -18.16 12.53 -8.18
CA GLY A 171 -18.25 13.83 -7.56
C GLY A 171 -18.91 13.66 -6.22
N VAL A 172 -18.25 14.10 -5.15
CA VAL A 172 -18.99 14.75 -4.08
C VAL A 172 -19.93 15.68 -4.84
N PRO A 173 -21.26 15.53 -4.75
CA PRO A 173 -22.15 16.42 -5.46
C PRO A 173 -21.68 17.81 -5.12
N SER A 174 -21.31 18.58 -6.15
CA SER A 174 -20.89 19.96 -5.96
C SER A 174 -22.10 20.65 -5.36
N GLY A 175 -22.15 20.67 -4.03
CA GLY A 175 -23.01 21.50 -3.23
C GLY A 175 -22.58 22.92 -3.52
N SER A 176 -23.00 23.43 -4.67
CA SER A 176 -23.22 24.85 -4.82
C SER A 176 -24.01 25.28 -3.60
N ARG A 177 -23.53 26.34 -2.95
CA ARG A 177 -24.07 27.00 -1.76
C ARG A 177 -23.45 26.49 -0.46
N ARG A 178 -22.43 27.23 0.01
CA ARG A 178 -22.26 27.51 1.44
C ARG A 178 -23.64 27.90 2.00
N GLN A 179 -24.35 26.96 2.59
CA GLN A 179 -25.48 27.26 3.46
C GLN A 179 -24.88 27.56 4.82
N THR A 180 -24.79 28.84 5.15
CA THR A 180 -24.38 29.34 6.47
C THR A 180 -25.45 29.14 7.54
N ASN A 181 -26.25 28.08 7.46
CA ASN A 181 -27.21 27.72 8.49
C ASN A 181 -27.21 26.20 8.61
N ALA A 182 -27.17 25.68 9.83
CA ALA A 182 -27.15 24.27 10.16
C ALA A 182 -28.39 23.55 9.58
N ALA A 183 -28.30 23.14 8.32
CA ALA A 183 -29.26 22.28 7.67
C ALA A 183 -28.85 20.84 8.01
N TYR A 184 -29.60 20.22 8.91
CA TYR A 184 -29.45 18.79 9.20
C TYR A 184 -29.67 18.01 7.91
N VAL A 185 -28.68 17.22 7.50
CA VAL A 185 -28.81 16.24 6.42
C VAL A 185 -29.85 15.21 6.85
N SER A 186 -30.89 15.01 6.03
CA SER A 186 -31.91 14.01 6.32
C SER A 186 -31.28 12.61 6.31
N TYR A 187 -31.79 11.71 7.17
CA TYR A 187 -31.37 10.32 7.16
C TYR A 187 -31.63 9.66 5.80
N ASP A 188 -32.68 10.09 5.10
CA ASP A 188 -32.99 9.62 3.74
C ASP A 188 -31.99 10.15 2.70
N ASP A 189 -31.44 11.35 2.88
CA ASP A 189 -30.39 11.89 1.99
C ASP A 189 -29.08 11.14 2.19
N LEU A 190 -28.71 10.85 3.45
CA LEU A 190 -27.57 9.99 3.81
C LEU A 190 -27.73 8.56 3.28
N ILE A 191 -28.93 7.98 3.39
CA ILE A 191 -29.22 6.67 2.83
C ILE A 191 -29.18 6.71 1.31
N THR A 192 -29.66 7.76 0.66
CA THR A 192 -29.66 7.86 -0.80
C THR A 192 -28.24 8.06 -1.35
N GLU A 193 -27.42 8.90 -0.73
CA GLU A 193 -26.00 9.05 -1.09
C GLU A 193 -25.20 7.77 -0.83
N SER A 194 -25.39 7.12 0.33
CA SER A 194 -24.71 5.86 0.62
C SER A 194 -25.22 4.70 -0.26
N ALA A 195 -26.51 4.66 -0.58
CA ALA A 195 -27.08 3.69 -1.52
C ALA A 195 -26.55 3.92 -2.94
N ASN A 196 -26.30 5.17 -3.36
CA ASN A 196 -25.62 5.49 -4.62
C ASN A 196 -24.17 4.98 -4.64
N TYR A 197 -23.49 4.99 -3.50
CA TYR A 197 -22.16 4.39 -3.33
C TYR A 197 -22.20 2.85 -3.46
N PHE A 198 -23.21 2.19 -2.89
CA PHE A 198 -23.41 0.74 -2.99
C PHE A 198 -24.02 0.27 -4.33
N THR A 199 -24.67 1.16 -5.09
CA THR A 199 -25.28 0.85 -6.40
C THR A 199 -24.33 1.04 -7.57
N ASN A 200 -23.08 1.46 -7.35
CA ASN A 200 -22.06 1.39 -8.38
C ASN A 200 -21.65 -0.07 -8.62
N LYS A 201 -22.47 -0.77 -9.40
CA LYS A 201 -22.31 -2.18 -9.78
C LYS A 201 -20.91 -2.49 -10.29
N ASN A 202 -20.24 -1.51 -10.91
CA ASN A 202 -18.88 -1.66 -11.41
C ASN A 202 -17.85 -1.77 -10.30
N LEU A 203 -17.97 -1.02 -9.19
CA LEU A 203 -17.05 -1.11 -8.05
C LEU A 203 -17.15 -2.46 -7.33
N TYR A 204 -18.38 -2.96 -7.14
CA TYR A 204 -18.58 -4.28 -6.56
C TYR A 204 -18.04 -5.38 -7.48
N ALA A 205 -18.36 -5.32 -8.78
CA ALA A 205 -17.86 -6.27 -9.77
C ALA A 205 -16.32 -6.26 -9.85
N GLU A 206 -15.70 -5.08 -9.84
CA GLU A 206 -14.24 -4.91 -9.80
C GLU A 206 -13.66 -5.56 -8.55
N SER A 207 -14.20 -5.25 -7.37
CA SER A 207 -13.73 -5.80 -6.09
C SER A 207 -13.85 -7.33 -6.05
N LEU A 208 -14.96 -7.87 -6.53
CA LEU A 208 -15.20 -9.31 -6.58
C LEU A 208 -14.23 -10.00 -7.56
N LEU A 209 -14.10 -9.48 -8.78
CA LEU A 209 -13.21 -10.01 -9.81
C LEU A 209 -11.75 -9.95 -9.35
N HIS A 210 -11.31 -8.81 -8.80
CA HIS A 210 -9.97 -8.66 -8.25
C HIS A 210 -9.69 -9.67 -7.13
N LYS A 211 -10.64 -9.89 -6.21
CA LYS A 211 -10.49 -10.90 -5.14
C LYS A 211 -10.42 -12.31 -5.69
N ALA A 212 -11.26 -12.65 -6.67
CA ALA A 212 -11.29 -13.98 -7.29
C ALA A 212 -9.99 -14.24 -8.06
N LEU A 213 -9.56 -13.29 -8.89
CA LEU A 213 -8.33 -13.37 -9.67
C LEU A 213 -7.10 -13.48 -8.76
N ARG A 214 -7.01 -12.64 -7.72
CA ARG A 214 -5.92 -12.74 -6.72
C ARG A 214 -5.89 -14.12 -6.08
N LYS A 215 -7.04 -14.66 -5.70
CA LYS A 215 -7.12 -16.00 -5.09
C LYS A 215 -6.70 -17.09 -6.08
N GLY A 216 -7.13 -17.00 -7.33
CA GLY A 216 -6.76 -17.94 -8.40
C GLY A 216 -5.26 -17.95 -8.67
N VAL A 217 -4.67 -16.77 -8.84
CA VAL A 217 -3.22 -16.58 -9.02
C VAL A 217 -2.45 -17.09 -7.81
N ALA A 218 -2.86 -16.72 -6.59
CA ALA A 218 -2.20 -17.17 -5.36
C ALA A 218 -2.17 -18.70 -5.23
N VAL A 219 -3.30 -19.38 -5.53
CA VAL A 219 -3.38 -20.84 -5.46
C VAL A 219 -2.52 -21.51 -6.53
N ARG A 220 -2.59 -21.04 -7.78
CA ARG A 220 -1.87 -21.66 -8.90
C ARG A 220 -0.35 -21.55 -8.77
N TYR A 221 0.13 -20.37 -8.36
CA TYR A 221 1.56 -20.07 -8.26
C TYR A 221 2.11 -20.21 -6.84
N LYS A 222 1.29 -20.69 -5.88
CA LYS A 222 1.66 -20.89 -4.47
C LYS A 222 2.24 -19.64 -3.81
N LEU A 223 1.64 -18.48 -4.12
CA LEU A 223 2.11 -17.17 -3.67
C LEU A 223 1.46 -16.78 -2.36
N ASP A 224 2.17 -15.99 -1.55
CA ASP A 224 1.54 -15.36 -0.39
C ASP A 224 0.53 -14.26 -0.79
N LYS A 225 -0.27 -13.80 0.17
CA LYS A 225 -1.32 -12.78 -0.07
C LYS A 225 -0.78 -11.48 -0.65
N ARG A 226 0.43 -11.08 -0.27
CA ARG A 226 1.08 -9.83 -0.64
C ARG A 226 1.82 -9.97 -1.97
N GLU A 227 2.52 -11.08 -2.17
CA GLU A 227 3.13 -11.44 -3.45
C GLU A 227 2.11 -11.52 -4.57
N SER A 228 1.00 -12.23 -4.35
CA SER A 228 -0.10 -12.31 -5.32
C SER A 228 -0.74 -10.96 -5.61
N LEU A 229 -0.87 -10.07 -4.61
CA LEU A 229 -1.39 -8.73 -4.82
C LEU A 229 -0.45 -7.87 -5.69
N ARG A 230 0.86 -7.91 -5.41
CA ARG A 230 1.86 -7.17 -6.20
C ARG A 230 1.89 -7.66 -7.64
N LEU A 231 2.04 -8.97 -7.85
CA LEU A 231 2.05 -9.56 -9.20
C LEU A 231 0.78 -9.25 -9.98
N LEU A 232 -0.38 -9.32 -9.33
CA LEU A 232 -1.64 -8.97 -9.98
C LEU A 232 -1.70 -7.49 -10.38
N THR A 233 -1.16 -6.59 -9.54
CA THR A 233 -1.10 -5.15 -9.84
C THR A 233 -0.19 -4.89 -11.04
N ASP A 234 1.01 -5.46 -11.05
CA ASP A 234 1.98 -5.28 -12.14
C ASP A 234 1.44 -5.81 -13.48
N VAL A 235 0.82 -6.99 -13.47
CA VAL A 235 0.20 -7.57 -14.67
C VAL A 235 -0.97 -6.70 -15.12
N LEU A 236 -1.82 -6.25 -14.20
CA LEU A 236 -2.96 -5.37 -14.52
C LEU A 236 -2.52 -4.03 -15.12
N GLU A 237 -1.46 -3.41 -14.58
CA GLU A 237 -0.87 -2.19 -15.12
C GLU A 237 -0.37 -2.39 -16.55
N ARG A 238 0.27 -3.53 -16.84
CA ARG A 238 0.67 -3.86 -18.21
C ARG A 238 -0.52 -3.95 -19.16
N TYR A 239 -1.58 -4.68 -18.77
CA TYR A 239 -2.82 -4.74 -19.57
C TYR A 239 -3.44 -3.35 -19.78
N MET A 240 -3.42 -2.50 -18.75
CA MET A 240 -3.89 -1.11 -18.83
C MET A 240 -3.08 -0.30 -19.85
N ASN A 241 -1.75 -0.38 -19.77
CA ASN A 241 -0.84 0.38 -20.63
C ASN A 241 -0.96 -0.06 -22.11
N GLU A 242 -1.02 -1.37 -22.36
CA GLU A 242 -1.16 -1.91 -23.72
C GLU A 242 -2.54 -1.62 -24.36
N THR A 243 -3.61 -1.65 -23.56
CA THR A 243 -4.98 -1.49 -24.08
C THR A 243 -5.40 -0.03 -24.21
N TYR A 244 -5.00 0.81 -23.26
CA TYR A 244 -5.52 2.17 -23.12
C TYR A 244 -4.44 3.25 -23.27
N GLY A 245 -3.17 2.87 -23.44
CA GLY A 245 -2.07 3.83 -23.53
C GLY A 245 -1.94 4.70 -22.27
N THR A 246 -2.53 4.26 -21.16
CA THR A 246 -2.36 4.97 -19.88
C THR A 246 -0.89 4.88 -19.50
N ASN A 247 -0.32 5.98 -18.99
CA ASN A 247 0.92 5.86 -18.24
C ASN A 247 0.68 4.86 -17.09
N PRO A 248 1.69 4.06 -16.70
CA PRO A 248 1.61 3.28 -15.46
C PRO A 248 1.14 4.20 -14.33
N LEU A 249 0.51 3.61 -13.31
CA LEU A 249 0.23 4.36 -12.08
C LEU A 249 1.50 5.17 -11.75
N PRO A 250 1.42 6.50 -11.61
CA PRO A 250 2.37 7.13 -10.72
C PRO A 250 2.19 6.47 -9.35
#